data_AF-A0A0V8RXJ1-F1
#
_entry.id   AF-A0A0V8RXJ1-F1
#
_cell.length_a   1.000
_cell.length_b   1.000
_cell.length_c   1.000
_cell.angle_alpha   90.00
_cell.angle_beta   90.00
_cell.angle_gamma   90.00
#
_symmetry.space_group_name_H-M   'P 1'
#
loop_
_entity.id
_entity.type
_entity.pdbx_description
1 polymer ?
#
loop_
_entity_poly.entity_id
_entity_poly.type
_entity_poly.pdbx_seq_one_letter_code
_entity_poly.pdbx_strand_id
1 'polypeptide(L)'
;MADYFMERARGVHEELLRKARSIRDEELRSVTLSLLENPVITFTKAEPRISFYESPAAPKKHHAYPGGLLDHTLGVTEIAEKLVEVYQGIYGANVDRDLVVAAALLHDLFKYYQYERDPLTGGYRPRSDWYFSHDFAMVAELSVRGAPEKLIRAVAETHGTVPFTTIESQIVHQADSTDSEMVSQIQDVIWRVCLDIELELGNVKAVKIFNEAMRRAPIFEYARLYYSRGRDALREHIKKLLGLGG
;
A
#
# COMPACT_ATOMS: atom_id res chain seq x y z
N MET A 1 8.50 13.74 16.02
CA MET A 1 8.74 12.30 15.76
C MET A 1 7.49 11.62 15.22
N ALA A 2 6.36 11.63 15.96
CA ALA A 2 5.04 11.34 15.39
C ALA A 2 4.69 12.26 14.21
N ASP A 3 5.22 13.49 14.25
CA ASP A 3 5.02 14.52 13.23
C ASP A 3 5.53 14.11 11.84
N TYR A 4 6.78 13.66 11.71
CA TYR A 4 7.37 13.29 10.42
C TYR A 4 6.64 12.13 9.72
N PHE A 5 6.33 11.06 10.46
CA PHE A 5 5.61 9.92 9.89
C PHE A 5 4.24 10.35 9.33
N MET A 6 3.49 11.13 10.10
CA MET A 6 2.18 11.61 9.69
C MET A 6 2.28 12.63 8.56
N GLU A 7 3.29 13.49 8.56
CA GLU A 7 3.58 14.43 7.48
C GLU A 7 3.86 13.68 6.17
N ARG A 8 4.72 12.65 6.20
CA ARG A 8 5.00 11.79 5.04
C ARG A 8 3.73 11.09 4.55
N ALA A 9 2.98 10.47 5.45
CA ALA A 9 1.74 9.75 5.09
C ALA A 9 0.71 10.71 4.47
N ARG A 10 0.56 11.92 5.02
CA ARG A 10 -0.30 12.96 4.43
C ARG A 10 0.22 13.44 3.07
N GLY A 11 1.54 13.58 2.90
CA GLY A 11 2.16 13.90 1.62
C GLY A 11 1.84 12.85 0.56
N VAL A 12 1.99 11.56 0.88
CA VAL A 12 1.63 10.46 -0.02
C VAL A 12 0.13 10.50 -0.36
N HIS A 13 -0.73 10.71 0.64
CA HIS A 13 -2.17 10.84 0.40
C HIS A 13 -2.51 12.03 -0.52
N GLU A 14 -1.86 13.17 -0.35
CA GLU A 14 -2.06 14.33 -1.23
C GLU A 14 -1.63 14.03 -2.68
N GLU A 15 -0.58 13.22 -2.86
CA GLU A 15 -0.17 12.73 -4.17
C GLU A 15 -1.21 11.78 -4.78
N LEU A 16 -1.85 10.90 -3.99
CA LEU A 16 -2.98 10.07 -4.45
C LEU A 16 -4.15 10.94 -4.90
N LEU A 17 -4.50 11.99 -4.13
CA LEU A 17 -5.54 12.95 -4.51
C LEU A 17 -5.18 13.70 -5.79
N ARG A 18 -3.91 14.07 -5.97
CA ARG A 18 -3.41 14.68 -7.20
C ARG A 18 -3.55 13.74 -8.40
N LYS A 19 -3.28 12.44 -8.23
CA LYS A 19 -3.51 11.41 -9.26
C LYS A 19 -4.99 11.27 -9.58
N ALA A 20 -5.86 11.24 -8.58
CA ALA A 20 -7.31 11.21 -8.79
C ALA A 20 -7.80 12.46 -9.54
N ARG A 21 -7.32 13.66 -9.19
CA ARG A 21 -7.64 14.92 -9.90
C ARG A 21 -7.19 14.92 -11.37
N SER A 22 -6.22 14.10 -11.74
CA SER A 22 -5.73 13.98 -13.13
C SER A 22 -6.65 13.16 -14.04
N ILE A 23 -7.61 12.41 -13.49
CA ILE A 23 -8.60 11.63 -14.24
C ILE A 23 -9.50 12.60 -15.01
N ARG A 24 -9.64 12.42 -16.32
CA ARG A 24 -10.43 13.31 -17.19
C ARG A 24 -11.91 12.97 -17.17
N ASP A 25 -12.23 11.67 -17.23
CA ASP A 25 -13.58 11.12 -17.06
C ASP A 25 -14.19 11.59 -15.73
N GLU A 26 -15.30 12.32 -15.80
CA GLU A 26 -15.88 13.01 -14.64
C GLU A 26 -16.50 12.04 -13.63
N GLU A 27 -17.15 10.96 -14.10
CA GLU A 27 -17.77 9.97 -13.23
C GLU A 27 -16.70 9.19 -12.47
N LEU A 28 -15.63 8.76 -13.16
CA LEU A 28 -14.48 8.10 -12.54
C LEU A 28 -13.78 9.03 -11.54
N ARG A 29 -13.49 10.28 -11.94
CA ARG A 29 -12.82 11.26 -11.08
C ARG A 29 -13.61 11.51 -9.80
N SER A 30 -14.92 11.73 -9.93
CA SER A 30 -15.81 12.07 -8.82
C SER A 30 -15.86 10.95 -7.77
N VAL A 31 -16.10 9.71 -8.20
CA VAL A 31 -16.20 8.57 -7.27
C VAL A 31 -14.85 8.26 -6.62
N THR A 32 -13.74 8.33 -7.37
CA THR A 32 -12.39 8.09 -6.85
C THR A 32 -11.99 9.16 -5.83
N LEU A 33 -12.22 10.44 -6.12
CA LEU A 33 -11.93 11.53 -5.16
C LEU A 33 -12.76 11.38 -3.90
N SER A 34 -14.07 11.14 -4.03
CA SER A 34 -14.95 10.97 -2.87
C SER A 34 -14.49 9.84 -1.94
N LEU A 35 -14.02 8.72 -2.50
CA LEU A 35 -13.51 7.59 -1.73
C LEU A 35 -12.15 7.87 -1.08
N LEU A 36 -11.25 8.59 -1.74
CA LEU A 36 -9.94 8.95 -1.16
C LEU A 36 -10.06 10.02 -0.07
N GLU A 37 -10.92 11.03 -0.26
CA GLU A 37 -11.14 12.10 0.72
C GLU A 37 -11.84 11.59 1.98
N ASN A 38 -12.79 10.66 1.83
CA ASN A 38 -13.50 10.04 2.93
C ASN A 38 -13.57 8.53 2.73
N PRO A 39 -12.47 7.80 3.00
CA PRO A 39 -12.43 6.36 2.87
C PRO A 39 -13.25 5.79 4.02
N VAL A 40 -14.50 5.44 3.73
CA VAL A 40 -15.41 4.77 4.66
C VAL A 40 -16.28 3.79 3.88
N ILE A 41 -16.52 2.62 4.48
CA ILE A 41 -17.49 1.65 3.98
C ILE A 41 -18.87 2.04 4.54
N THR A 42 -19.84 2.29 3.67
CA THR A 42 -21.14 2.86 4.04
C THR A 42 -22.25 1.83 4.17
N PHE A 43 -22.08 0.63 3.61
CA PHE A 43 -23.08 -0.44 3.70
C PHE A 43 -23.03 -1.26 5.01
N THR A 44 -22.09 -0.97 5.91
CA THR A 44 -21.89 -1.68 7.17
C THR A 44 -21.75 -0.71 8.35
N LYS A 45 -21.94 -1.22 9.57
CA LYS A 45 -21.67 -0.50 10.82
C LYS A 45 -20.27 -0.75 11.37
N ALA A 46 -19.46 -1.55 10.69
CA ALA A 46 -18.10 -1.84 11.11
C ALA A 46 -17.25 -0.56 11.03
N GLU A 47 -16.46 -0.31 12.08
CA GLU A 47 -15.47 0.77 12.11
C GLU A 47 -14.06 0.19 11.99
N PRO A 48 -13.10 0.89 11.36
CA PRO A 48 -11.72 0.43 11.24
C PRO A 48 -11.01 0.41 12.60
N ARG A 49 -10.11 -0.56 12.82
CA ARG A 49 -9.33 -0.67 14.08
C ARG A 49 -8.00 0.07 14.03
N ILE A 50 -7.56 0.47 12.85
CA ILE A 50 -6.38 1.30 12.60
C ILE A 50 -6.73 2.38 11.58
N SER A 51 -5.97 3.47 11.55
CA SER A 51 -6.20 4.53 10.58
C SER A 51 -5.70 4.14 9.18
N PHE A 52 -6.31 4.71 8.15
CA PHE A 52 -5.85 4.62 6.77
C PHE A 52 -4.36 4.99 6.62
N TYR A 53 -3.94 6.08 7.26
CA TYR A 53 -2.54 6.56 7.25
C TYR A 53 -1.54 5.62 7.93
N GLU A 54 -2.02 4.75 8.83
CA GLU A 54 -1.17 3.81 9.54
C GLU A 54 -1.11 2.44 8.87
N SER A 55 -2.14 2.04 8.12
CA SER A 55 -2.29 0.65 7.69
C SER A 55 -1.09 0.11 6.90
N PRO A 56 -0.66 -1.14 7.16
CA PRO A 56 0.17 -1.87 6.22
C PRO A 56 -0.64 -2.28 4.98
N ALA A 57 0.02 -2.60 3.87
CA ALA A 57 -0.67 -3.14 2.69
C ALA A 57 -0.90 -4.66 2.81
N ALA A 58 0.05 -5.42 3.36
CA ALA A 58 -0.16 -6.83 3.64
C ALA A 58 0.73 -7.27 4.82
N PRO A 59 0.20 -7.37 6.06
CA PRO A 59 1.00 -7.62 7.27
C PRO A 59 1.95 -8.82 7.26
N LYS A 60 1.73 -9.80 6.36
CA LYS A 60 2.55 -11.03 6.24
C LYS A 60 3.21 -11.18 4.87
N LYS A 61 3.15 -10.15 4.02
CA LYS A 61 3.68 -10.20 2.65
C LYS A 61 4.52 -8.95 2.38
N HIS A 62 4.03 -8.01 1.58
CA HIS A 62 4.69 -6.79 1.16
C HIS A 62 4.14 -5.58 1.91
N HIS A 63 4.93 -4.51 1.96
CA HIS A 63 4.53 -3.26 2.60
C HIS A 63 3.99 -3.49 4.03
N ALA A 64 4.60 -4.43 4.75
CA ALA A 64 4.17 -4.93 6.05
C ALA A 64 4.61 -4.00 7.19
N TYR A 65 4.42 -2.70 7.00
CA TYR A 65 4.88 -1.65 7.89
C TYR A 65 3.88 -0.49 7.98
N PRO A 66 3.99 0.38 9.00
CA PRO A 66 3.10 1.52 9.14
C PRO A 66 3.12 2.45 7.91
N GLY A 67 1.95 2.75 7.36
CA GLY A 67 1.79 3.58 6.15
C GLY A 67 2.07 2.84 4.84
N GLY A 68 2.39 1.54 4.90
CA GLY A 68 2.69 0.73 3.73
C GLY A 68 1.53 0.63 2.73
N LEU A 69 0.27 0.75 3.18
CA LEU A 69 -0.89 0.81 2.28
C LEU A 69 -0.82 2.00 1.32
N LEU A 70 -0.52 3.19 1.86
CA LEU A 70 -0.40 4.42 1.06
C LEU A 70 0.76 4.34 0.07
N ASP A 71 1.93 3.89 0.55
CA ASP A 71 3.12 3.73 -0.28
C ASP A 71 2.84 2.75 -1.45
N HIS A 72 2.20 1.62 -1.14
CA HIS A 72 1.80 0.62 -2.12
C HIS A 72 0.80 1.18 -3.15
N THR A 73 -0.29 1.81 -2.71
CA THR A 73 -1.29 2.38 -3.63
C THR A 73 -0.66 3.41 -4.57
N LEU A 74 0.24 4.27 -4.08
CA LEU A 74 0.94 5.23 -4.93
C LEU A 74 1.89 4.53 -5.91
N GLY A 75 2.68 3.55 -5.44
CA GLY A 75 3.59 2.76 -6.27
C GLY A 75 2.86 2.04 -7.41
N VAL A 76 1.77 1.33 -7.09
CA VAL A 76 0.92 0.64 -8.07
C VAL A 76 0.33 1.63 -9.07
N THR A 77 -0.16 2.80 -8.63
CA THR A 77 -0.72 3.81 -9.53
C THR A 77 0.33 4.34 -10.51
N GLU A 78 1.53 4.67 -10.04
CA GLU A 78 2.63 5.15 -10.90
C GLU A 78 3.10 4.07 -11.89
N ILE A 79 3.27 2.83 -11.44
CA ILE A 79 3.67 1.72 -12.31
C ILE A 79 2.59 1.46 -13.35
N ALA A 80 1.31 1.43 -12.97
CA ALA A 80 0.20 1.22 -13.87
C ALA A 80 0.14 2.30 -14.96
N GLU A 81 0.32 3.57 -14.62
CA GLU A 81 0.41 4.66 -15.61
C GLU A 81 1.58 4.47 -16.59
N LYS A 82 2.74 4.01 -16.11
CA LYS A 82 3.88 3.72 -16.98
C LYS A 82 3.65 2.51 -17.87
N LEU A 83 2.94 1.50 -17.40
CA LEU A 83 2.51 0.39 -18.25
C LEU A 83 1.54 0.86 -19.33
N VAL A 84 0.61 1.77 -19.03
CA VAL A 84 -0.26 2.40 -20.05
C VAL A 84 0.59 3.05 -21.14
N GLU A 85 1.56 3.90 -20.77
CA GLU A 85 2.45 4.56 -21.74
C GLU A 85 3.19 3.55 -22.64
N VAL A 86 3.72 2.47 -22.05
CA VAL A 86 4.42 1.40 -22.77
C VAL A 86 3.49 0.68 -23.76
N TYR A 87 2.31 0.25 -23.31
CA TYR A 87 1.41 -0.54 -24.15
C TYR A 87 0.75 0.27 -25.25
N GLN A 88 0.42 1.54 -24.98
CA GLN A 88 -0.05 2.44 -26.04
C GLN A 88 1.07 2.78 -27.04
N GLY A 89 2.27 3.11 -26.55
CA GLY A 89 3.36 3.60 -27.38
C GLY A 89 4.04 2.54 -28.24
N ILE A 90 4.29 1.35 -27.68
CA ILE A 90 5.04 0.28 -28.38
C ILE A 90 4.09 -0.64 -29.14
N TYR A 91 2.95 -0.99 -28.53
CA TYR A 91 2.06 -2.03 -29.04
C TYR A 91 0.78 -1.48 -29.67
N GLY A 92 0.56 -0.15 -29.63
CA GLY A 92 -0.62 0.48 -30.20
C GLY A 92 -1.92 0.09 -29.48
N ALA A 93 -1.83 -0.36 -28.23
CA ALA A 93 -3.00 -0.73 -27.45
C ALA A 93 -3.90 0.49 -27.22
N ASN A 94 -5.22 0.33 -27.31
CA ASN A 94 -6.17 1.34 -26.88
C ASN A 94 -6.54 1.07 -25.43
N VAL A 95 -5.98 1.86 -24.50
CA VAL A 95 -6.13 1.67 -23.06
C VAL A 95 -6.82 2.90 -22.46
N ASP A 96 -7.88 2.68 -21.68
CA ASP A 96 -8.51 3.73 -20.87
C ASP A 96 -7.62 4.04 -19.66
N ARG A 97 -6.72 5.02 -19.81
CA ARG A 97 -5.81 5.49 -18.75
C ARG A 97 -6.56 5.94 -17.49
N ASP A 98 -7.72 6.56 -17.65
CA ASP A 98 -8.50 7.09 -16.53
C ASP A 98 -9.09 5.96 -15.69
N LEU A 99 -9.57 4.90 -16.35
CA LEU A 99 -10.00 3.68 -15.69
C LEU A 99 -8.85 2.98 -14.95
N VAL A 100 -7.66 2.89 -15.57
CA VAL A 100 -6.47 2.29 -14.93
C VAL A 100 -6.10 3.04 -13.66
N VAL A 101 -6.03 4.37 -13.71
CA VAL A 101 -5.67 5.18 -12.54
C VAL A 101 -6.74 5.10 -11.46
N ALA A 102 -8.02 5.19 -11.82
CA ALA A 102 -9.12 5.04 -10.87
C ALA A 102 -9.08 3.66 -10.16
N ALA A 103 -8.90 2.58 -10.91
CA ALA A 103 -8.83 1.23 -10.36
C ALA A 103 -7.59 1.02 -9.49
N ALA A 104 -6.41 1.49 -9.91
CA ALA A 104 -5.17 1.42 -9.13
C ALA A 104 -5.26 2.19 -7.81
N LEU A 105 -5.90 3.36 -7.79
CA LEU A 105 -6.07 4.15 -6.57
C LEU A 105 -7.02 3.48 -5.55
N LEU A 106 -7.98 2.68 -6.02
CA LEU A 106 -9.06 2.15 -5.18
C LEU A 106 -8.90 0.68 -4.79
N HIS A 107 -8.10 -0.11 -5.54
CA HIS A 107 -8.09 -1.58 -5.42
C HIS A 107 -7.89 -2.10 -3.98
N ASP A 108 -7.03 -1.44 -3.22
CA ASP A 108 -6.62 -1.84 -1.87
C ASP A 108 -7.16 -0.92 -0.76
N LEU A 109 -7.93 0.11 -1.11
CA LEU A 109 -8.26 1.22 -0.20
C LEU A 109 -8.80 0.74 1.14
N PHE A 110 -9.63 -0.31 1.18
CA PHE A 110 -10.27 -0.80 2.40
C PHE A 110 -9.47 -1.84 3.20
N LYS A 111 -8.21 -2.08 2.88
CA LYS A 111 -7.38 -3.00 3.68
C LYS A 111 -7.24 -2.58 5.15
N TYR A 112 -7.25 -1.29 5.46
CA TYR A 112 -7.19 -0.79 6.85
C TYR A 112 -8.44 -1.17 7.68
N TYR A 113 -9.55 -1.56 7.06
CA TYR A 113 -10.69 -2.14 7.76
C TYR A 113 -10.43 -3.58 8.23
N GLN A 114 -9.50 -4.30 7.60
CA GLN A 114 -9.25 -5.72 7.85
C GLN A 114 -8.28 -5.99 9.00
N TYR A 115 -7.52 -4.98 9.43
CA TYR A 115 -6.40 -5.16 10.36
C TYR A 115 -6.59 -4.42 11.68
N GLU A 116 -5.94 -4.95 12.71
CA GLU A 116 -5.74 -4.31 14.01
C GLU A 116 -4.28 -4.41 14.43
N ARG A 117 -3.85 -3.56 15.37
CA ARG A 117 -2.54 -3.69 16.01
C ARG A 117 -2.51 -4.99 16.82
N ASP A 118 -1.45 -5.77 16.66
CA ASP A 118 -1.23 -6.97 17.47
C ASP A 118 -0.54 -6.59 18.79
N PRO A 119 -1.21 -6.71 19.95
CA PRO A 119 -0.63 -6.33 21.24
C PRO A 119 0.54 -7.24 21.66
N LEU A 120 0.64 -8.46 21.13
CA LEU A 120 1.68 -9.42 21.51
C LEU A 120 2.98 -9.15 20.76
N THR A 121 2.88 -8.99 19.44
CA THR A 121 4.07 -8.78 18.60
C THR A 121 4.42 -7.29 18.50
N GLY A 122 3.43 -6.39 18.49
CA GLY A 122 3.61 -4.98 18.13
C GLY A 122 3.53 -4.73 16.61
N GLY A 123 3.16 -5.75 15.83
CA GLY A 123 2.86 -5.66 14.41
C GLY A 123 1.36 -5.44 14.14
N TYR A 124 0.89 -6.00 13.03
CA TYR A 124 -0.51 -5.97 12.61
C TYR A 124 -1.02 -7.39 12.40
N ARG A 125 -2.30 -7.61 12.68
CA ARG A 125 -2.97 -8.90 12.43
C ARG A 125 -4.37 -8.66 11.86
N PRO A 126 -4.95 -9.65 11.15
CA PRO A 126 -6.37 -9.62 10.84
C PRO A 126 -7.19 -9.47 12.12
N ARG A 127 -8.16 -8.55 12.11
CA ARG A 127 -9.11 -8.40 13.20
C ARG A 127 -10.06 -9.60 13.27
N SER A 128 -10.53 -9.93 14.47
CA SER A 128 -11.36 -11.13 14.69
C SER A 128 -12.87 -10.85 14.82
N ASP A 129 -13.27 -9.59 14.97
CA ASP A 129 -14.65 -9.17 15.21
C ASP A 129 -15.47 -8.95 13.93
N TRP A 130 -14.81 -8.47 12.87
CA TRP A 130 -15.43 -8.24 11.56
C TRP A 130 -14.39 -8.42 10.45
N TYR A 131 -14.58 -9.41 9.59
CA TYR A 131 -13.69 -9.62 8.45
C TYR A 131 -14.51 -9.77 7.18
N PHE A 132 -14.54 -8.72 6.38
CA PHE A 132 -14.97 -8.74 4.99
C PHE A 132 -13.76 -8.40 4.14
N SER A 133 -13.51 -9.20 3.10
CA SER A 133 -12.32 -9.00 2.28
C SER A 133 -12.40 -7.67 1.55
N HIS A 134 -11.28 -6.95 1.43
CA HIS A 134 -11.24 -5.58 0.95
C HIS A 134 -11.68 -5.46 -0.52
N ASP A 135 -11.43 -6.49 -1.33
CA ASP A 135 -11.90 -6.64 -2.70
C ASP A 135 -13.42 -6.65 -2.77
N PHE A 136 -14.08 -7.50 -1.97
CA PHE A 136 -15.54 -7.51 -1.89
C PHE A 136 -16.10 -6.21 -1.28
N ALA A 137 -15.42 -5.65 -0.28
CA ALA A 137 -15.81 -4.38 0.33
C ALA A 137 -15.81 -3.25 -0.70
N MET A 138 -14.77 -3.17 -1.53
CA MET A 138 -14.65 -2.15 -2.56
C MET A 138 -15.72 -2.32 -3.64
N VAL A 139 -15.94 -3.55 -4.14
CA VAL A 139 -17.00 -3.83 -5.12
C VAL A 139 -18.38 -3.45 -4.59
N ALA A 140 -18.68 -3.82 -3.33
CA ALA A 140 -19.95 -3.47 -2.70
C ALA A 140 -20.10 -1.95 -2.51
N GLU A 141 -19.05 -1.27 -2.05
CA GLU A 141 -19.09 0.19 -1.85
C GLU A 141 -19.26 0.95 -3.17
N LEU A 142 -18.53 0.56 -4.22
CA LEU A 142 -18.67 1.15 -5.55
C LEU A 142 -20.09 0.92 -6.11
N SER A 143 -20.67 -0.25 -5.87
CA SER A 143 -22.04 -0.57 -6.29
C SER A 143 -23.07 0.32 -5.58
N VAL A 144 -22.94 0.52 -4.26
CA VAL A 144 -23.82 1.41 -3.47
C VAL A 144 -23.70 2.87 -3.93
N ARG A 145 -22.51 3.29 -4.35
CA ARG A 145 -22.25 4.65 -4.86
C ARG A 145 -22.69 4.86 -6.30
N GLY A 146 -23.17 3.83 -7.00
CA GLY A 146 -23.53 3.91 -8.41
C GLY A 146 -22.34 4.20 -9.33
N ALA A 147 -21.16 3.68 -8.98
CA ALA A 147 -19.95 3.85 -9.79
C ALA A 147 -20.12 3.21 -11.19
N PRO A 148 -19.40 3.72 -12.21
CA PRO A 148 -19.44 3.11 -13.54
C PRO A 148 -19.09 1.61 -13.52
N GLU A 149 -19.84 0.79 -14.26
CA GLU A 149 -19.64 -0.67 -14.32
C GLU A 149 -18.20 -1.04 -14.70
N LYS A 150 -17.60 -0.27 -15.62
CA LYS A 150 -16.20 -0.46 -16.03
C LYS A 150 -15.22 -0.41 -14.86
N LEU A 151 -15.45 0.47 -13.88
CA LEU A 151 -14.63 0.60 -12.67
C LEU A 151 -14.86 -0.54 -11.70
N ILE A 152 -16.13 -0.89 -11.45
CA ILE A 152 -16.50 -2.02 -10.58
C ILE A 152 -15.82 -3.30 -11.08
N ARG A 153 -15.92 -3.57 -12.38
CA ARG A 153 -15.29 -4.72 -13.04
C ARG A 153 -13.77 -4.67 -12.93
N ALA A 154 -13.15 -3.54 -13.25
CA ALA A 154 -11.69 -3.40 -13.20
C ALA A 154 -11.13 -3.73 -11.81
N VAL A 155 -11.75 -3.16 -10.76
CA VAL A 155 -11.33 -3.42 -9.37
C VAL A 155 -11.58 -4.87 -8.95
N ALA A 156 -12.70 -5.47 -9.37
CA ALA A 156 -13.00 -6.88 -9.07
C ALA A 156 -11.96 -7.84 -9.69
N GLU A 157 -11.38 -7.47 -10.82
CA GLU A 157 -10.41 -8.29 -11.55
C GLU A 157 -8.96 -8.09 -11.07
N THR A 158 -8.60 -6.94 -10.49
CA THR A 158 -7.20 -6.53 -10.19
C THR A 158 -6.35 -7.57 -9.46
N HIS A 159 -6.92 -8.36 -8.54
CA HIS A 159 -6.15 -9.34 -7.78
C HIS A 159 -5.97 -10.70 -8.49
N GLY A 160 -6.50 -10.87 -9.70
CA GLY A 160 -6.35 -12.09 -10.49
C GLY A 160 -7.03 -13.33 -9.90
N THR A 161 -7.96 -13.14 -8.96
CA THR A 161 -8.81 -14.21 -8.39
C THR A 161 -9.96 -14.60 -9.33
N VAL A 162 -10.21 -13.77 -10.33
CA VAL A 162 -11.17 -13.97 -11.42
C VAL A 162 -10.47 -13.68 -12.76
N PRO A 163 -10.99 -14.18 -13.90
CA PRO A 163 -10.39 -13.90 -15.20
C PRO A 163 -10.37 -12.40 -15.51
N PHE A 164 -9.25 -11.93 -16.06
CA PHE A 164 -9.20 -10.58 -16.62
C PHE A 164 -10.01 -10.51 -17.90
N THR A 165 -10.93 -9.56 -18.00
CA THR A 165 -11.73 -9.35 -19.21
C THR A 165 -11.33 -8.08 -19.98
N THR A 166 -10.47 -7.25 -19.40
CA THR A 166 -9.94 -6.04 -20.05
C THR A 166 -8.42 -5.90 -19.89
N ILE A 167 -7.80 -5.11 -20.77
CA ILE A 167 -6.37 -4.79 -20.67
C ILE A 167 -6.10 -3.87 -19.48
N GLU A 168 -7.04 -3.01 -19.11
CA GLU A 168 -6.94 -2.14 -17.95
C GLU A 168 -6.79 -2.95 -16.66
N SER A 169 -7.64 -3.96 -16.45
CA SER A 169 -7.53 -4.86 -15.29
C SER A 169 -6.19 -5.59 -15.25
N GLN A 170 -5.71 -6.05 -16.42
CA GLN A 170 -4.41 -6.71 -16.52
C GLN A 170 -3.26 -5.75 -16.17
N ILE A 171 -3.32 -4.51 -16.65
CA ILE A 171 -2.31 -3.50 -16.34
C ILE A 171 -2.24 -3.22 -14.83
N VAL A 172 -3.39 -3.04 -14.18
CA VAL A 172 -3.42 -2.79 -12.73
C VAL A 172 -2.90 -4.01 -11.96
N HIS A 173 -3.30 -5.22 -12.36
CA HIS A 173 -2.79 -6.46 -11.76
C HIS A 173 -1.27 -6.61 -11.89
N GLN A 174 -0.72 -6.31 -13.06
CA GLN A 174 0.72 -6.40 -13.28
C GLN A 174 1.48 -5.34 -12.50
N ALA A 175 0.90 -4.13 -12.35
CA ALA A 175 1.46 -3.09 -11.49
C ALA A 175 1.46 -3.49 -10.01
N ASP A 176 0.33 -4.03 -9.51
CA ASP A 176 0.20 -4.59 -8.15
C ASP A 176 1.25 -5.66 -7.88
N SER A 177 1.39 -6.62 -8.79
CA SER A 177 2.36 -7.71 -8.67
C SER A 177 3.80 -7.20 -8.69
N THR A 178 4.13 -6.29 -9.62
CA THR A 178 5.48 -5.72 -9.77
C THR A 178 5.92 -4.99 -8.50
N ASP A 179 5.05 -4.12 -7.97
CA ASP A 179 5.33 -3.35 -6.75
C ASP A 179 5.49 -4.28 -5.53
N SER A 180 4.54 -5.19 -5.37
CA SER A 180 4.49 -6.15 -4.26
C SER A 180 5.74 -7.04 -4.22
N GLU A 181 6.15 -7.59 -5.36
CA GLU A 181 7.33 -8.46 -5.45
C GLU A 181 8.63 -7.71 -5.13
N MET A 182 8.82 -6.53 -5.72
CA MET A 182 10.04 -5.74 -5.50
C MET A 182 10.17 -5.32 -4.04
N VAL A 183 9.09 -4.78 -3.46
CA VAL A 183 9.14 -4.28 -2.08
C VAL A 183 9.20 -5.43 -1.08
N SER A 184 8.60 -6.59 -1.36
CA SER A 184 8.75 -7.79 -0.53
C SER A 184 10.22 -8.20 -0.40
N GLN A 185 10.98 -8.21 -1.50
CA GLN A 185 12.41 -8.59 -1.47
C GLN A 185 13.25 -7.60 -0.66
N ILE A 186 13.01 -6.30 -0.82
CA ILE A 186 13.73 -5.25 -0.09
C ILE A 186 13.37 -5.28 1.40
N GLN A 187 12.08 -5.46 1.70
CA GLN A 187 11.59 -5.61 3.07
C GLN A 187 12.29 -6.76 3.78
N ASP A 188 12.43 -7.92 3.14
CA ASP A 188 13.09 -9.08 3.72
C ASP A 188 14.56 -8.82 4.09
N VAL A 189 15.27 -8.02 3.30
CA VAL A 189 16.64 -7.60 3.60
C VAL A 189 16.69 -6.79 4.90
N ILE A 190 15.81 -5.79 5.02
CA ILE A 190 15.76 -4.91 6.19
C ILE A 190 15.25 -5.66 7.43
N TRP A 191 14.28 -6.55 7.23
CA TRP A 191 13.74 -7.43 8.26
C TRP A 191 14.83 -8.31 8.88
N ARG A 192 15.69 -8.93 8.05
CA ARG A 192 16.82 -9.73 8.52
C ARG A 192 17.82 -8.92 9.34
N VAL A 193 18.06 -7.66 8.99
CA VAL A 193 18.89 -6.77 9.82
C VAL A 193 18.23 -6.47 11.17
N CYS A 194 16.91 -6.27 11.18
CA CYS A 194 16.18 -6.07 12.45
C CYS A 194 16.23 -7.31 13.34
N LEU A 195 16.22 -8.52 12.75
CA LEU A 195 16.44 -9.78 13.46
C LEU A 195 17.84 -9.87 14.06
N ASP A 196 18.89 -9.42 13.35
CA ASP A 196 20.24 -9.38 13.92
C ASP A 196 20.30 -8.48 15.16
N ILE A 197 19.64 -7.32 15.11
CA ILE A 197 19.59 -6.39 16.25
C ILE A 197 18.80 -7.02 17.42
N GLU A 198 17.70 -7.73 17.15
CA GLU A 198 16.96 -8.48 18.19
C GLU A 198 17.87 -9.53 18.86
N LEU A 199 18.63 -10.29 18.09
CA LEU A 199 19.54 -11.31 18.61
C LEU A 199 20.70 -10.69 19.40
N GLU A 200 21.20 -9.53 18.98
CA GLU A 200 22.29 -8.81 19.64
C GLU A 200 21.86 -8.21 20.99
N LEU A 201 20.68 -7.56 21.05
CA LEU A 201 20.23 -6.84 22.24
C LEU A 201 19.40 -7.70 23.20
N GLY A 202 18.70 -8.71 22.69
CA GLY A 202 17.90 -9.67 23.46
C GLY A 202 16.64 -9.10 24.15
N ASN A 203 16.49 -7.78 24.23
CA ASN A 203 15.41 -7.10 24.95
C ASN A 203 14.44 -6.32 24.05
N VAL A 204 14.71 -6.20 22.74
CA VAL A 204 13.84 -5.53 21.77
C VAL A 204 13.51 -6.46 20.61
N LYS A 205 12.23 -6.54 20.25
CA LYS A 205 11.73 -7.38 19.15
C LYS A 205 11.94 -6.74 17.78
N ALA A 206 12.33 -7.54 16.79
CA ALA A 206 12.59 -7.12 15.42
C ALA A 206 11.39 -6.41 14.78
N VAL A 207 10.17 -6.85 15.07
CA VAL A 207 8.94 -6.16 14.61
C VAL A 207 8.81 -4.73 15.13
N LYS A 208 9.24 -4.46 16.36
CA LYS A 208 9.23 -3.10 16.91
C LYS A 208 10.33 -2.25 16.26
N ILE A 209 11.52 -2.83 16.08
CA ILE A 209 12.66 -2.18 15.41
C ILE A 209 12.28 -1.81 13.98
N PHE A 210 11.74 -2.78 13.23
CA PHE A 210 11.35 -2.63 11.84
C PHE A 210 10.25 -1.57 11.68
N ASN A 211 9.16 -1.67 12.45
CA ASN A 211 8.06 -0.70 12.37
C ASN A 211 8.50 0.70 12.76
N GLU A 212 9.36 0.85 13.77
CA GLU A 212 9.87 2.16 14.15
C GLU A 212 10.83 2.72 13.10
N ALA A 213 11.70 1.91 12.50
CA ALA A 213 12.54 2.33 11.38
C ALA A 213 11.69 2.82 10.20
N MET A 214 10.66 2.08 9.80
CA MET A 214 9.76 2.49 8.70
C MET A 214 8.97 3.78 8.99
N ARG A 215 8.85 4.18 10.27
CA ARG A 215 8.30 5.50 10.64
C ARG A 215 9.31 6.64 10.48
N ARG A 216 10.61 6.36 10.35
CA ARG A 216 11.69 7.36 10.28
C ARG A 216 12.17 7.66 8.88
N ALA A 217 12.13 6.69 7.97
CA ALA A 217 12.54 6.90 6.59
C ALA A 217 11.82 5.95 5.63
N PRO A 218 11.71 6.30 4.34
CA PRO A 218 11.24 5.40 3.30
C PRO A 218 12.11 4.14 3.17
N ILE A 219 11.50 3.02 2.80
CA ILE A 219 12.16 1.72 2.72
C ILE A 219 13.41 1.73 1.81
N PHE A 220 13.37 2.49 0.71
CA PHE A 220 14.48 2.59 -0.23
C PHE A 220 15.69 3.38 0.29
N GLU A 221 15.57 4.17 1.34
CA GLU A 221 16.75 4.77 1.99
C GLU A 221 17.60 3.70 2.69
N TYR A 222 16.93 2.75 3.36
CA TYR A 222 17.59 1.60 3.95
C TYR A 222 18.16 0.64 2.91
N ALA A 223 17.39 0.39 1.83
CA ALA A 223 17.85 -0.42 0.71
C ALA A 223 19.13 0.16 0.08
N ARG A 224 19.15 1.48 -0.17
CA ARG A 224 20.33 2.19 -0.70
C ARG A 224 21.54 2.02 0.22
N LEU A 225 21.35 2.15 1.53
CA LEU A 225 22.43 1.94 2.48
C LEU A 225 22.96 0.50 2.46
N TYR A 226 22.06 -0.49 2.41
CA TYR A 226 22.44 -1.89 2.29
C TYR A 226 23.23 -2.17 1.01
N TYR A 227 22.76 -1.71 -0.15
CA TYR A 227 23.43 -1.96 -1.43
C TYR A 227 24.79 -1.26 -1.54
N SER A 228 24.95 -0.09 -0.92
CA SER A 228 26.18 0.69 -1.00
C SER A 228 27.22 0.33 0.06
N ARG A 229 26.79 -0.03 1.28
CA ARG A 229 27.67 -0.20 2.44
C ARG A 229 27.51 -1.54 3.17
N GLY A 230 26.60 -2.39 2.71
CA GLY A 230 26.40 -3.73 3.24
C GLY A 230 25.53 -3.79 4.50
N ARG A 231 25.35 -5.03 4.98
CA ARG A 231 24.46 -5.39 6.08
C ARG A 231 24.83 -4.73 7.40
N ASP A 232 26.11 -4.75 7.78
CA ASP A 232 26.58 -4.21 9.06
C ASP A 232 26.40 -2.69 9.14
N ALA A 233 26.65 -1.98 8.04
CA ALA A 233 26.43 -0.54 7.98
C ALA A 233 24.96 -0.17 8.14
N LEU A 234 24.05 -0.94 7.52
CA LEU A 234 22.60 -0.75 7.71
C LEU A 234 22.21 -1.04 9.17
N ARG A 235 22.75 -2.11 9.78
CA ARG A 235 22.50 -2.45 11.19
C ARG A 235 22.88 -1.33 12.13
N GLU A 236 24.11 -0.82 12.05
CA GLU A 236 24.58 0.27 12.91
C GLU A 236 23.80 1.57 12.66
N HIS A 237 23.40 1.83 11.41
CA HIS A 237 22.55 2.97 11.10
C HIS A 237 21.17 2.86 11.77
N ILE A 238 20.49 1.72 11.67
CA ILE A 238 19.18 1.52 12.33
C ILE A 238 19.34 1.64 13.84
N LYS A 239 20.38 1.03 14.43
CA LYS A 239 20.68 1.17 15.87
C LYS A 239 20.82 2.63 16.29
N LYS A 240 21.66 3.39 15.57
CA LYS A 240 21.86 4.82 15.84
C LYS A 240 20.57 5.64 15.65
N LEU A 241 19.83 5.39 14.57
CA LEU A 241 18.59 6.09 14.24
C LEU A 241 17.53 5.93 15.33
N LEU A 242 17.47 4.73 15.93
CA LEU A 242 16.49 4.37 16.94
C LEU A 242 16.99 4.56 18.38
N GLY A 243 18.23 5.02 18.58
CA GLY A 243 18.84 5.12 19.91
C GLY A 243 19.02 3.76 20.59
N LEU A 244 19.15 2.69 19.80
CA LEU A 244 19.41 1.33 20.26
C LEU A 244 20.93 1.13 20.35
N GLY A 245 21.56 1.82 21.30
CA GLY A 245 22.99 1.71 21.56
C GLY A 245 23.31 2.08 23.01
N GLY A 246 24.08 1.21 23.67
CA GLY A 246 24.93 1.56 24.80
C GLY A 246 26.28 2.05 24.31
#